data_AF-A0A7C3Z2G7-F1
#
_entry.id   AF-A0A7C3Z2G7-F1
#
_cell.length_a   1.000
_cell.length_b   1.000
_cell.length_c   1.000
_cell.angle_alpha   90.00
_cell.angle_beta   90.00
_cell.angle_gamma   90.00
#
_symmetry.space_group_name_H-M   'P 1'
#
loop_
_entity.id
_entity.type
_entity.pdbx_description
1 polymer ?
#
loop_
_entity_poly.entity_id
_entity_poly.type
_entity_poly.pdbx_seq_one_letter_code
_entity_poly.pdbx_strand_id
1 'polypeptide(L)'
;MLVYVDQSGLKDLEEVLIAEGVTYQKRTGTQKEPDTGSWLMFKVEANLPEVQVPREYAQSEGDVRAFRLPSGRLILTDLEGNLEQITIPVPKA
;
A
#
# COMPACT_ATOMS: atom_id res chain seq x y z
N MET A 1 -4.56 -7.67 -2.76
CA MET A 1 -3.74 -6.70 -2.00
C MET A 1 -4.30 -6.55 -0.60
N LEU A 2 -3.44 -6.55 0.41
CA LEU A 2 -3.77 -6.29 1.81
C LEU A 2 -2.71 -5.30 2.32
N VAL A 3 -3.16 -4.14 2.80
CA VAL A 3 -2.29 -3.05 3.23
C VAL A 3 -2.66 -2.55 4.62
N TYR A 4 -1.67 -2.30 5.46
CA TYR A 4 -1.81 -1.61 6.74
C TYR A 4 -1.31 -0.18 6.59
N VAL A 5 -2.14 0.78 7.00
CA VAL A 5 -1.86 2.21 6.89
C VAL A 5 -2.27 2.93 8.16
N ASP A 6 -1.52 3.98 8.50
CA ASP A 6 -1.97 4.94 9.50
C ASP A 6 -3.10 5.83 8.91
N GLN A 7 -3.66 6.71 9.74
CA GLN A 7 -4.75 7.59 9.32
C GLN A 7 -4.37 8.53 8.16
N SER A 8 -3.12 8.96 8.08
CA SER A 8 -2.61 9.85 7.03
C SER A 8 -2.51 9.06 5.71
N GLY A 9 -1.79 7.93 5.71
CA GLY A 9 -1.66 7.08 4.53
C GLY A 9 -2.98 6.47 4.05
N LEU A 10 -3.95 6.27 4.95
CA LEU A 10 -5.30 5.83 4.57
C LEU A 10 -5.97 6.80 3.60
N LYS A 11 -5.89 8.10 3.86
CA LYS A 11 -6.60 9.09 3.05
C LYS A 11 -6.08 9.10 1.61
N ASP A 12 -4.77 9.09 1.44
CA ASP A 12 -4.12 9.00 0.13
C ASP A 12 -4.46 7.68 -0.58
N LEU A 13 -4.41 6.55 0.14
CA LEU A 13 -4.73 5.25 -0.42
C LEU A 13 -6.20 5.15 -0.85
N GLU A 14 -7.14 5.62 -0.02
CA GLU A 14 -8.57 5.66 -0.35
C GLU A 14 -8.84 6.54 -1.56
N GLU A 15 -8.24 7.74 -1.62
CA GLU A 15 -8.41 8.66 -2.77
C GLU A 15 -7.94 8.01 -4.08
N VAL A 16 -6.78 7.35 -4.07
CA VAL A 16 -6.27 6.64 -5.24
C VAL A 16 -7.18 5.46 -5.61
N LEU A 17 -7.58 4.63 -4.66
CA LEU A 17 -8.45 3.47 -4.95
C LEU A 17 -9.81 3.91 -5.50
N ILE A 18 -10.40 4.99 -4.96
CA ILE A 18 -11.67 5.55 -5.43
C ILE A 18 -11.52 6.14 -6.83
N ALA A 19 -10.47 6.94 -7.07
CA ALA A 19 -10.21 7.56 -8.37
C ALA A 19 -10.02 6.51 -9.48
N GLU A 20 -9.44 5.37 -9.12
CA GLU A 20 -9.18 4.25 -10.02
C GLU A 20 -10.36 3.29 -10.17
N GLY A 21 -11.46 3.52 -9.43
CA GLY A 21 -12.64 2.65 -9.43
C GLY A 21 -12.38 1.27 -8.81
N VAL A 22 -11.35 1.15 -7.97
CA VAL A 22 -10.97 -0.10 -7.30
C VAL A 22 -11.85 -0.30 -6.08
N THR A 23 -12.58 -1.42 -6.05
CA THR A 23 -13.33 -1.80 -4.86
C THR A 23 -12.37 -2.26 -3.77
N TYR A 24 -12.49 -1.67 -2.58
CA TYR A 24 -11.71 -2.05 -1.40
C TYR A 24 -12.61 -2.18 -0.18
N GLN A 25 -12.13 -2.94 0.79
CA GLN A 25 -12.72 -3.08 2.12
C GLN A 25 -11.74 -2.48 3.13
N LYS A 26 -12.23 -1.63 4.03
CA LYS A 26 -11.44 -1.16 5.16
C LYS A 26 -11.93 -1.74 6.47
N ARG A 27 -10.99 -2.12 7.32
CA ARG A 27 -11.23 -2.47 8.72
C ARG A 27 -10.29 -1.65 9.60
N THR A 28 -10.84 -1.04 10.63
CA THR A 28 -10.02 -0.38 11.65
C THR A 28 -9.47 -1.43 12.59
N GLY A 29 -8.16 -1.40 12.81
CA GLY A 29 -7.44 -2.18 13.81
C GLY A 29 -6.73 -1.24 14.79
N THR A 30 -6.54 -1.70 16.02
CA THR A 30 -5.70 -0.99 16.98
C THR A 30 -4.46 -1.84 17.18
N GLN A 31 -3.31 -1.39 16.69
CA GLN A 31 -2.05 -2.06 17.01
C GLN A 31 -1.56 -1.49 18.34
N LYS A 32 -1.46 -2.37 19.33
CA LYS A 32 -0.97 -2.04 20.66
C LYS A 32 0.50 -2.41 20.71
N GLU A 33 1.36 -1.40 20.64
CA GLU A 33 2.78 -1.61 20.95
C GLU A 33 2.97 -1.48 22.47
N PRO A 34 3.70 -2.42 23.10
CA PRO A 34 3.84 -2.46 24.55
C PRO A 34 4.62 -1.27 25.12
N ASP A 35 5.43 -0.56 24.33
CA ASP A 35 6.34 0.51 24.79
C ASP A 35 5.93 1.93 24.38
N THR A 36 5.18 2.11 23.29
CA THR A 36 5.03 3.40 22.59
C THR A 36 3.60 3.94 22.54
N GLY A 37 2.60 3.15 22.95
CA GLY A 37 1.19 3.53 22.92
C GLY A 37 0.35 2.71 21.93
N SER A 38 -0.92 3.07 21.80
CA SER A 38 -1.84 2.43 20.85
C SER A 38 -2.01 3.33 19.64
N TRP A 39 -1.60 2.85 18.46
CA TRP A 39 -1.77 3.58 17.21
C TRP A 39 -2.97 3.01 16.44
N LEU A 40 -3.80 3.90 15.92
CA LEU A 40 -4.91 3.55 15.04
C LEU A 40 -4.33 3.15 13.69
N MET A 41 -4.52 1.89 13.33
CA MET A 41 -4.15 1.37 12.03
C MET A 41 -5.39 0.95 11.26
N PHE A 42 -5.30 1.07 9.95
CA PHE A 42 -6.38 0.68 9.05
C PHE A 42 -5.86 -0.41 8.14
N LYS A 43 -6.59 -1.52 8.15
CA LYS A 43 -6.37 -2.62 7.22
C LYS A 43 -7.25 -2.38 6.00
N VAL A 44 -6.61 -2.15 4.86
CA VAL A 44 -7.26 -1.97 3.56
C VAL A 44 -7.01 -3.20 2.71
N GLU A 45 -8.08 -3.87 2.29
CA GLU A 45 -8.03 -5.02 1.40
C GLU A 45 -8.66 -4.65 0.07
N ALA A 46 -7.93 -4.88 -1.03
CA ALA A 46 -8.42 -4.59 -2.38
C ALA A 46 -8.06 -5.73 -3.32
N ASN A 47 -8.89 -5.94 -4.34
CA ASN A 47 -8.63 -6.95 -5.36
C ASN A 47 -7.68 -6.41 -6.44
N LEU A 48 -6.43 -6.20 -6.06
CA LEU A 48 -5.36 -5.77 -6.97
C LEU A 48 -4.34 -6.89 -7.19
N PRO A 49 -3.92 -7.11 -8.44
CA PRO A 49 -2.92 -8.11 -8.78
C PRO A 49 -1.55 -7.68 -8.25
N GLU A 50 -0.88 -8.61 -7.59
CA GLU A 50 0.55 -8.48 -7.29
C GLU A 50 1.34 -8.59 -8.59
N VAL A 51 2.29 -7.69 -8.78
CA VAL A 51 3.18 -7.65 -9.94
C VAL A 51 4.62 -7.70 -9.47
N GLN A 52 5.52 -8.08 -10.38
CA GLN A 52 6.94 -8.02 -10.10
C GLN A 52 7.34 -6.57 -9.78
N VAL A 53 8.05 -6.40 -8.67
CA VAL A 53 8.58 -5.10 -8.25
C VAL A 53 9.51 -4.57 -9.35
N PRO A 54 9.26 -3.36 -9.88
CA PRO A 54 10.17 -2.74 -10.84
C PRO A 54 11.56 -2.57 -10.23
N ARG A 55 12.61 -2.79 -11.03
CA ARG A 55 14.01 -2.74 -10.56
C ARG A 55 14.40 -1.41 -9.92
N GLU A 56 13.74 -0.32 -10.29
CA GLU A 56 13.96 1.00 -9.69
C GLU A 56 13.55 1.06 -8.20
N TYR A 57 12.56 0.25 -7.81
CA TYR A 57 12.07 0.13 -6.43
C TYR A 57 12.64 -1.09 -5.70
N ALA A 58 13.27 -2.02 -6.44
CA ALA A 58 13.96 -3.18 -5.86
C ALA A 58 15.28 -2.84 -5.15
N GLN A 59 15.67 -1.55 -5.09
CA GLN A 59 16.87 -1.07 -4.40
C GLN A 59 16.62 -0.61 -2.96
N SER A 60 15.36 -0.48 -2.51
CA SER A 60 15.10 -0.46 -1.06
C SER A 60 15.49 -1.82 -0.52
N GLU A 61 16.39 -1.88 0.46
CA GLU A 61 17.07 -3.08 1.00
C GLU A 61 16.15 -4.19 1.57
N GLY A 62 14.84 -4.12 1.39
CA GLY A 62 13.87 -5.11 1.84
C GLY A 62 12.96 -5.57 0.71
N ASP A 63 12.57 -6.84 0.75
CA ASP A 63 11.52 -7.43 -0.10
C ASP A 63 10.22 -6.60 -0.04
N VAL A 64 10.06 -5.65 -0.95
CA VAL A 64 8.79 -4.94 -1.14
C VAL A 64 7.87 -5.76 -2.04
N ARG A 65 6.56 -5.57 -1.91
CA ARG A 65 5.54 -6.13 -2.80
C ARG A 65 4.91 -5.00 -3.59
N ALA A 66 4.69 -5.22 -4.88
CA ALA A 66 4.08 -4.23 -5.75
C ALA A 66 2.71 -4.71 -6.21
N PHE A 67 1.70 -3.85 -6.10
CA PHE A 67 0.35 -4.11 -6.59
C PHE A 67 0.00 -3.11 -7.68
N ARG A 68 -0.49 -3.61 -8.82
CA ARG A 68 -0.79 -2.75 -9.97
C ARG A 68 -2.23 -2.26 -9.96
N LEU A 69 -2.38 -0.94 -10.03
CA LEU A 69 -3.67 -0.27 -10.20
C LEU A 69 -4.10 -0.27 -11.68
N PRO A 70 -5.40 -0.11 -11.97
CA PRO A 70 -5.95 -0.05 -13.32
C PRO A 70 -5.29 0.98 -14.24
N SER A 71 -4.93 2.17 -13.74
CA SER A 71 -4.19 3.20 -14.50
C SER A 71 -2.74 2.83 -14.83
N GLY A 72 -2.20 1.78 -14.20
CA GLY A 72 -0.78 1.43 -14.26
C GLY A 72 0.06 1.99 -13.12
N ARG A 73 -0.52 2.76 -12.18
CA ARG A 73 0.13 3.09 -10.90
C ARG A 73 0.46 1.82 -10.11
N LEU A 74 1.41 1.93 -9.21
CA LEU A 74 1.84 0.87 -8.31
C LEU A 74 1.65 1.28 -6.85
N ILE A 75 1.15 0.35 -6.06
CA ILE A 75 1.16 0.43 -4.60
C ILE A 75 2.28 -0.48 -4.12
N LEU A 76 3.24 0.08 -3.42
CA LEU A 76 4.37 -0.61 -2.82
C LEU A 76 4.09 -0.82 -1.33
N THR A 77 4.28 -2.05 -0.88
CA THR A 77 4.20 -2.41 0.54
C THR A 77 5.45 -3.15 0.95
N ASP A 78 5.76 -3.17 2.24
CA ASP A 78 6.75 -4.12 2.76
C ASP A 78 6.16 -5.55 2.84
N LEU A 79 6.95 -6.52 3.34
CA LEU A 79 6.53 -7.92 3.50
C LEU A 79 5.39 -8.13 4.50
N GLU A 80 5.32 -7.33 5.55
CA GLU A 80 4.25 -7.32 6.55
C GLU A 80 2.98 -6.64 6.01
N GLY A 81 3.10 -5.94 4.88
CA GLY A 81 2.01 -5.31 4.16
C GLY A 81 1.72 -3.89 4.63
N ASN A 82 2.64 -3.19 5.28
CA ASN A 82 2.48 -1.75 5.53
C ASN A 82 2.69 -0.97 4.22
N LEU A 83 1.98 0.13 4.05
CA LEU A 83 2.15 0.99 2.88
C LEU A 83 3.50 1.70 2.94
N GLU A 84 4.35 1.40 1.97
CA GLU A 84 5.62 2.11 1.78
C GLU A 84 5.38 3.33 0.88
N GLN A 85 4.78 3.13 -0.29
CA GLN A 85 4.63 4.20 -1.28
C GLN A 85 3.53 3.90 -2.31
N ILE A 86 2.87 4.95 -2.80
CA ILE A 86 2.04 4.89 -4.01
C ILE A 86 2.74 5.70 -5.10
N THR A 87 3.03 5.08 -6.24
CA THR A 87 3.84 5.71 -7.30
C THR A 87 3.33 5.39 -8.69
N ILE A 88 3.73 6.19 -9.66
CA ILE A 88 3.56 5.89 -11.09
C ILE A 88 4.89 5.29 -11.53
N PRO A 89 4.93 4.08 -12.12
CA PRO A 89 6.18 3.53 -12.63
C PRO A 89 6.73 4.49 -13.69
N VAL A 90 7.98 4.93 -13.54
CA VAL A 90 8.57 5.82 -14.56
C VAL A 90 8.71 5.02 -15.85
N PRO A 91 8.20 5.52 -17.00
CA PRO A 91 8.44 4.85 -18.25
C PRO A 91 9.95 4.81 -18.49
N LYS A 92 10.48 3.60 -18.73
CA LYS A 92 11.86 3.45 -19.22
C LYS A 92 11.99 4.29 -20.49
N ALA A 93 12.79 5.35 -20.42
CA ALA A 93 13.27 6.09 -21.58
C ALA A 93 14.16 5.20 -22.45
#